data_AF-A0A6C2CF84-F1
#
_entry.id   AF-A0A6C2CF84-F1
#
_cell.length_a   1.000
_cell.length_b   1.000
_cell.length_c   1.000
_cell.angle_alpha   90.00
_cell.angle_beta   90.00
_cell.angle_gamma   90.00
#
_symmetry.space_group_name_H-M   'P 1'
#
loop_
_entity.id
_entity.type
_entity.pdbx_description
1 polymer ?
#
loop_
_entity_poly.entity_id
_entity_poly.type
_entity_poly.pdbx_seq_one_letter_code
_entity_poly.pdbx_strand_id
1 'polypeptide(L)'
;MREKIKAILERQPGLKAKAIADQLRLDKTEVNQVLYANKNLFVRDEAFAWSLSELRVNLGSLRWLNADLFEDALLVSGSPLDSTACCVTFVIGEGCKPLLEALARLLAICNQLVSSGKSVSLDFSASKSTLSYLNRIGFIDLLHEHVQILPKRPKRSTAATYEGNNDGVVELRRIDHIDPDNDIPTLLRRSFVSCVGDSYDVAAHTVLSELYGNVTEHSEAQTAGFAGLQYYAKGIPPHIQTVISDNGRGIVGTLMPVVAQRYPSVARKISASKEPQVELLKEVFSTGGISQVDESGRGLGLKRSGQFATKYNAIISVRQETFALTAKYKGSKLDFTHRTNLARIAGTHICFDFVLDQSAPPA
;
A
#
# COMPACT_ATOMS: atom_id res chain seq x y z
N MET A 1 -19.17 27.13 -16.89
CA MET A 1 -18.41 27.68 -15.74
C MET A 1 -18.13 26.61 -14.69
N ARG A 2 -19.17 25.91 -14.19
CA ARG A 2 -19.05 24.81 -13.20
C ARG A 2 -17.93 23.80 -13.49
N GLU A 3 -17.93 23.18 -14.67
CA GLU A 3 -16.89 22.19 -15.02
C GLU A 3 -15.47 22.77 -15.07
N LYS A 4 -15.33 24.06 -15.42
CA LYS A 4 -14.02 24.73 -15.39
C LYS A 4 -13.54 24.98 -13.96
N ILE A 5 -14.45 25.40 -13.07
CA ILE A 5 -14.15 25.54 -11.63
C ILE A 5 -13.79 24.17 -11.03
N LYS A 6 -14.54 23.12 -11.39
CA LYS A 6 -14.25 21.74 -11.01
C LYS A 6 -12.84 21.35 -11.43
N ALA A 7 -12.49 21.47 -12.70
CA ALA A 7 -11.17 21.11 -13.20
C ALA A 7 -10.01 21.90 -12.55
N ILE A 8 -10.24 23.15 -12.11
CA ILE A 8 -9.26 23.92 -11.33
C ILE A 8 -9.12 23.31 -9.93
N LEU A 9 -10.24 23.11 -9.22
CA LEU A 9 -10.24 22.58 -7.85
C LEU A 9 -9.83 21.10 -7.77
N GLU A 10 -9.95 20.34 -8.86
CA GLU A 10 -9.38 18.99 -9.01
C GLU A 10 -7.85 19.00 -8.98
N ARG A 11 -7.22 20.08 -9.48
CA ARG A 11 -5.76 20.22 -9.57
C ARG A 11 -5.17 21.01 -8.41
N GLN A 12 -5.94 21.95 -7.87
CA GLN A 12 -5.54 22.91 -6.84
C GLN A 12 -6.70 23.09 -5.86
N PRO A 13 -6.91 22.13 -4.93
CA PRO A 13 -7.91 22.28 -3.88
C PRO A 13 -7.51 23.41 -2.91
N GLY A 14 -8.47 23.93 -2.15
CA GLY A 14 -8.21 24.96 -1.14
C GLY A 14 -8.02 26.37 -1.69
N LEU A 15 -8.49 26.66 -2.90
CA LEU A 15 -8.39 28.01 -3.47
C LEU A 15 -9.53 28.91 -3.00
N LYS A 16 -9.21 30.18 -2.70
CA LYS A 16 -10.23 31.21 -2.50
C LYS A 16 -10.91 31.53 -3.84
N ALA A 17 -12.20 31.91 -3.80
CA ALA A 17 -12.98 32.24 -4.99
C ALA A 17 -12.32 33.30 -5.90
N LYS A 18 -11.54 34.22 -5.32
CA LYS A 18 -10.78 35.22 -6.08
C LYS A 18 -9.68 34.59 -6.94
N ALA A 19 -8.89 33.66 -6.41
CA ALA A 19 -7.83 32.98 -7.15
C ALA A 19 -8.40 32.14 -8.31
N ILE A 20 -9.54 31.48 -8.08
CA ILE A 20 -10.26 30.74 -9.13
C ILE A 20 -10.74 31.71 -10.22
N ALA A 21 -11.31 32.85 -9.84
CA ALA A 21 -11.78 33.87 -10.76
C ALA A 21 -10.64 34.45 -11.61
N ASP A 22 -9.47 34.68 -11.01
CA ASP A 22 -8.28 35.18 -11.70
C ASP A 22 -7.77 34.18 -12.75
N GLN A 23 -7.75 32.88 -12.44
CA GLN A 23 -7.38 31.84 -13.41
C GLN A 23 -8.38 31.71 -14.56
N LEU A 24 -9.67 31.92 -14.30
CA LEU A 24 -10.72 31.86 -15.32
C LEU A 24 -10.92 33.18 -16.07
N ARG A 25 -10.28 34.27 -15.62
CA ARG A 25 -10.51 35.65 -16.08
C ARG A 25 -12.00 36.04 -16.00
N LEU A 26 -12.61 35.75 -14.86
CA LEU A 26 -14.03 36.01 -14.55
C LEU A 26 -14.18 36.92 -13.33
N ASP A 27 -15.40 37.41 -13.09
CA ASP A 27 -15.68 38.11 -11.84
C ASP A 27 -15.82 37.13 -10.67
N LYS A 28 -15.36 37.56 -9.48
CA LYS A 28 -15.44 36.76 -8.25
C LYS A 28 -16.89 36.41 -7.90
N THR A 29 -17.83 37.31 -8.16
CA THR A 29 -19.26 37.13 -7.84
C THR A 29 -19.87 36.01 -8.67
N GLU A 30 -19.51 35.92 -9.95
CA GLU A 30 -19.97 34.85 -10.84
C GLU A 30 -19.44 33.49 -10.38
N VAL A 31 -18.16 33.42 -10.03
CA VAL A 31 -17.54 32.20 -9.48
C VAL A 31 -18.21 31.80 -8.17
N ASN A 32 -18.44 32.76 -7.26
CA ASN A 32 -19.14 32.50 -5.99
C ASN A 32 -20.57 31.98 -6.23
N GLN A 33 -21.34 32.57 -7.14
CA GLN A 33 -22.69 32.09 -7.45
C GLN A 33 -22.66 30.61 -7.83
N VAL A 34 -21.73 30.20 -8.69
CA VAL A 34 -21.60 28.79 -9.07
C VAL A 34 -21.19 27.91 -7.90
N LEU A 35 -20.20 28.33 -7.08
CA LEU A 35 -19.73 27.58 -5.92
C LEU A 35 -20.86 27.35 -4.89
N TYR A 36 -21.58 28.42 -4.53
CA TYR A 36 -22.69 28.33 -3.57
C TYR A 36 -23.93 27.62 -4.12
N ALA A 37 -24.19 27.67 -5.43
CA ALA A 37 -25.30 26.95 -6.05
C ALA A 37 -25.05 25.43 -6.15
N ASN A 38 -23.79 24.98 -6.00
CA ASN A 38 -23.39 23.58 -6.17
C ASN A 38 -22.68 23.05 -4.92
N LYS A 39 -23.28 23.25 -3.73
CA LYS A 39 -22.71 22.77 -2.44
C LYS A 39 -22.55 21.25 -2.33
N ASN A 40 -23.26 20.51 -3.19
CA ASN A 40 -23.09 19.08 -3.36
C ASN A 40 -21.80 18.70 -4.11
N LEU A 41 -21.16 19.65 -4.78
CA LEU A 41 -19.93 19.46 -5.55
C LEU A 41 -18.76 20.23 -4.94
N PHE A 42 -19.00 21.40 -4.36
CA PHE A 42 -17.98 22.25 -3.76
C PHE A 42 -18.23 22.43 -2.27
N VAL A 43 -17.20 22.24 -1.47
CA VAL A 43 -17.20 22.51 -0.04
C VAL A 43 -16.32 23.72 0.25
N ARG A 44 -16.72 24.53 1.23
CA ARG A 44 -15.96 25.68 1.70
C ARG A 44 -15.49 25.43 3.13
N ASP A 45 -14.20 25.62 3.38
CA ASP A 45 -13.64 25.53 4.73
C ASP A 45 -13.84 26.83 5.54
N GLU A 46 -13.33 26.85 6.77
CA GLU A 46 -13.38 28.01 7.67
C GLU A 46 -12.53 29.19 7.18
N ALA A 47 -11.50 28.93 6.37
CA ALA A 47 -10.64 29.95 5.78
C ALA A 47 -11.21 30.54 4.47
N PHE A 48 -12.46 30.21 4.13
CA PHE A 48 -13.15 30.58 2.89
C PHE A 48 -12.47 30.05 1.62
N ALA A 49 -11.66 29.01 1.75
CA ALA A 49 -11.09 28.26 0.65
C ALA A 49 -12.08 27.17 0.20
N TRP A 50 -12.14 26.98 -1.11
CA TRP A 50 -13.05 26.03 -1.75
C TRP A 50 -12.29 24.81 -2.23
N SER A 51 -12.91 23.66 -2.04
CA SER A 51 -12.45 22.36 -2.51
C SER A 51 -13.63 21.60 -3.10
N LEU A 52 -13.33 20.50 -3.78
CA LEU A 52 -14.38 19.56 -4.16
C LEU A 52 -14.88 18.83 -2.90
N SER A 53 -16.18 18.58 -2.85
CA SER A 53 -16.81 17.66 -1.89
C SER A 53 -16.30 16.23 -2.04
N GLU A 54 -15.81 15.89 -3.24
CA GLU A 54 -15.25 14.61 -3.62
C GLU A 54 -13.77 14.76 -3.94
N LEU A 55 -12.93 13.97 -3.27
CA LEU A 55 -11.53 13.81 -3.64
C LEU A 55 -11.42 12.74 -4.73
N ARG A 56 -10.87 13.10 -5.89
CA ARG A 56 -10.69 12.17 -7.01
C ARG A 56 -9.20 11.86 -7.18
N VAL A 57 -8.82 10.60 -6.95
CA VAL A 57 -7.45 10.10 -7.10
C VAL A 57 -7.32 9.39 -8.44
N ASN A 58 -6.54 9.94 -9.36
CA ASN A 58 -6.32 9.34 -10.67
C ASN A 58 -5.08 8.43 -10.66
N LEU A 59 -5.31 7.12 -10.81
CA LEU A 59 -4.25 6.10 -10.81
C LEU A 59 -3.62 5.90 -12.21
N GLY A 60 -4.02 6.68 -13.20
CA GLY A 60 -3.47 6.70 -14.53
C GLY A 60 -4.08 5.69 -15.51
N SER A 61 -3.56 5.71 -16.74
CA SER A 61 -3.95 4.86 -17.87
C SER A 61 -2.70 4.31 -18.57
N LEU A 62 -2.86 3.22 -19.34
CA LEU A 62 -1.88 2.64 -20.26
C LEU A 62 -0.49 2.38 -19.66
N ARG A 63 -0.44 1.99 -18.38
CA ARG A 63 0.81 1.78 -17.64
C ARG A 63 0.70 0.66 -16.63
N TRP A 64 1.85 0.16 -16.19
CA TRP A 64 1.93 -0.57 -14.93
C TRP A 64 1.95 0.43 -13.76
N LEU A 65 1.05 0.26 -12.80
CA LEU A 65 1.01 1.09 -11.59
C LEU A 65 1.78 0.38 -10.49
N ASN A 66 3.00 0.84 -10.23
CA ASN A 66 3.83 0.39 -9.11
C ASN A 66 3.52 1.21 -7.84
N ALA A 67 4.18 0.86 -6.74
CA ALA A 67 3.96 1.51 -5.45
C ALA A 67 4.30 3.01 -5.47
N ASP A 68 5.40 3.40 -6.13
CA ASP A 68 5.80 4.81 -6.21
C ASP A 68 4.78 5.67 -6.97
N LEU A 69 4.30 5.20 -8.12
CA LEU A 69 3.28 5.88 -8.91
C LEU A 69 1.94 5.96 -8.16
N PHE A 70 1.64 4.97 -7.33
CA PHE A 70 0.47 5.00 -6.45
C PHE A 70 0.62 6.08 -5.37
N GLU A 71 1.76 6.15 -4.67
CA GLU A 71 2.03 7.20 -3.69
C GLU A 71 2.01 8.60 -4.34
N ASP A 72 2.58 8.75 -5.53
CA ASP A 72 2.55 10.00 -6.27
C ASP A 72 1.12 10.44 -6.59
N ALA A 73 0.26 9.50 -6.99
CA ALA A 73 -1.15 9.80 -7.25
C ALA A 73 -1.88 10.28 -5.98
N LEU A 74 -1.58 9.69 -4.82
CA LEU A 74 -2.12 10.16 -3.54
C LEU A 74 -1.60 11.55 -3.20
N LEU A 75 -0.31 11.81 -3.35
CA LEU A 75 0.30 13.11 -3.03
C LEU A 75 -0.23 14.24 -3.92
N VAL A 76 -0.36 13.98 -5.23
CA VAL A 76 -0.90 14.95 -6.19
C VAL A 76 -2.36 15.29 -5.88
N SER A 77 -3.14 14.29 -5.43
CA SER A 77 -4.55 14.49 -5.11
C SER A 77 -4.76 15.08 -3.71
N GLY A 78 -3.80 14.87 -2.80
CA GLY A 78 -3.91 15.12 -1.36
C GLY A 78 -4.23 13.85 -0.59
N SER A 79 -3.79 13.78 0.68
CA SER A 79 -3.95 12.61 1.56
C SER A 79 -5.43 12.27 1.78
N PRO A 80 -5.95 11.12 1.30
CA PRO A 80 -7.38 10.84 1.39
C PRO A 80 -7.93 10.72 2.82
N LEU A 81 -7.15 10.15 3.74
CA LEU A 81 -7.56 10.01 5.14
C LEU A 81 -7.56 11.34 5.89
N ASP A 82 -6.74 12.30 5.47
CA ASP A 82 -6.60 13.61 6.12
C ASP A 82 -7.40 14.71 5.41
N SER A 83 -7.89 14.42 4.20
CA SER A 83 -8.75 15.32 3.45
C SER A 83 -10.09 15.52 4.15
N THR A 84 -10.63 16.74 4.07
CA THR A 84 -11.98 17.08 4.53
C THR A 84 -13.07 16.57 3.58
N ALA A 85 -12.71 16.03 2.41
CA ALA A 85 -13.67 15.45 1.48
C ALA A 85 -14.41 14.27 2.12
N CYS A 86 -15.74 14.27 2.03
CA CYS A 86 -16.58 13.19 2.54
C CYS A 86 -16.65 11.99 1.57
N CYS A 87 -16.37 12.25 0.29
CA CYS A 87 -16.35 11.24 -0.77
C CYS A 87 -14.94 11.13 -1.36
N VAL A 88 -14.48 9.91 -1.61
CA VAL A 88 -13.20 9.64 -2.28
C VAL A 88 -13.43 8.67 -3.43
N THR A 89 -12.98 9.03 -4.63
CA THR A 89 -13.07 8.16 -5.81
C THR A 89 -11.69 7.90 -6.38
N PHE A 90 -11.29 6.63 -6.40
CA PHE A 90 -10.10 6.18 -7.11
C PHE A 90 -10.47 5.77 -8.53
N VAL A 91 -9.77 6.34 -9.52
CA VAL A 91 -10.06 6.14 -10.92
C VAL A 91 -8.95 5.32 -11.56
N ILE A 92 -9.32 4.16 -12.09
CA ILE A 92 -8.41 3.27 -12.80
C ILE A 92 -8.65 3.47 -14.29
N GLY A 93 -7.80 4.27 -14.91
CA GLY A 93 -7.89 4.62 -16.32
C GLY A 93 -7.53 3.46 -17.25
N GLU A 94 -8.00 3.53 -18.49
CA GLU A 94 -7.93 2.44 -19.47
C GLU A 94 -6.52 1.83 -19.59
N GLY A 95 -6.45 0.49 -19.55
CA GLY A 95 -5.20 -0.23 -19.69
C GLY A 95 -4.22 -0.06 -18.53
N CYS A 96 -4.61 0.57 -17.41
CA CYS A 96 -3.83 0.58 -16.18
C CYS A 96 -3.77 -0.82 -15.57
N LYS A 97 -2.55 -1.28 -15.26
CA LYS A 97 -2.24 -2.60 -14.71
C LYS A 97 -1.51 -2.44 -13.37
N PRO A 98 -2.24 -2.37 -12.25
CA PRO A 98 -1.61 -2.27 -10.94
C PRO A 98 -0.82 -3.52 -10.60
N LEU A 99 0.39 -3.32 -10.09
CA LEU A 99 1.19 -4.35 -9.44
C LEU A 99 0.61 -4.67 -8.06
N LEU A 100 0.98 -5.83 -7.52
CA LEU A 100 0.38 -6.38 -6.30
C LEU A 100 0.63 -5.47 -5.10
N GLU A 101 1.83 -4.88 -5.01
CA GLU A 101 2.15 -3.90 -3.96
C GLU A 101 1.25 -2.65 -3.99
N ALA A 102 0.99 -2.10 -5.18
CA ALA A 102 0.10 -0.95 -5.32
C ALA A 102 -1.34 -1.33 -4.96
N LEU A 103 -1.77 -2.54 -5.32
CA LEU A 103 -3.09 -3.07 -4.96
C LEU A 103 -3.24 -3.29 -3.47
N ALA A 104 -2.22 -3.80 -2.79
CA ALA A 104 -2.24 -3.95 -1.33
C ALA A 104 -2.50 -2.59 -0.66
N ARG A 105 -1.77 -1.55 -1.06
CA ARG A 105 -1.96 -0.20 -0.50
C ARG A 105 -3.31 0.40 -0.85
N LEU A 106 -3.81 0.18 -2.08
CA LEU A 106 -5.16 0.60 -2.49
C LEU A 106 -6.25 -0.08 -1.66
N LEU A 107 -6.14 -1.40 -1.44
CA LEU A 107 -7.09 -2.16 -0.63
C LEU A 107 -7.13 -1.62 0.81
N ALA A 108 -5.96 -1.45 1.43
CA ALA A 108 -5.83 -0.94 2.78
C ALA A 108 -6.47 0.45 2.92
N ILE A 109 -6.10 1.41 2.07
CA ILE A 109 -6.63 2.77 2.18
C ILE A 109 -8.14 2.82 1.91
N CYS A 110 -8.67 2.05 0.96
CA CYS A 110 -10.12 2.00 0.72
C CYS A 110 -10.90 1.52 1.95
N ASN A 111 -10.42 0.45 2.60
CA ASN A 111 -11.06 -0.08 3.80
C ASN A 111 -10.96 0.92 4.96
N GLN A 112 -9.80 1.55 5.16
CA GLN A 112 -9.59 2.57 6.19
C GLN A 112 -10.48 3.80 5.99
N LEU A 113 -10.65 4.27 4.74
CA LEU A 113 -11.52 5.40 4.42
C LEU A 113 -12.98 5.10 4.79
N VAL A 114 -13.49 3.92 4.46
CA VAL A 114 -14.85 3.51 4.87
C VAL A 114 -14.97 3.44 6.39
N SER A 115 -13.99 2.83 7.07
CA SER A 115 -13.97 2.76 8.53
C SER A 115 -13.90 4.15 9.19
N SER A 116 -13.35 5.15 8.50
CA SER A 116 -13.36 6.55 8.93
C SER A 116 -14.68 7.30 8.65
N GLY A 117 -15.68 6.61 8.10
CA GLY A 117 -17.00 7.16 7.77
C GLY A 117 -17.08 7.87 6.41
N LYS A 118 -16.07 7.73 5.55
CA LYS A 118 -16.08 8.31 4.20
C LYS A 118 -16.78 7.40 3.19
N SER A 119 -17.43 8.02 2.21
CA SER A 119 -17.93 7.30 1.03
C SER A 119 -16.78 7.05 0.06
N VAL A 120 -16.60 5.81 -0.39
CA VAL A 120 -15.48 5.42 -1.25
C VAL A 120 -16.00 4.77 -2.53
N SER A 121 -15.45 5.18 -3.66
CA SER A 121 -15.70 4.56 -4.97
C SER A 121 -14.41 4.11 -5.66
N LEU A 122 -14.43 2.93 -6.28
CA LEU A 122 -13.44 2.48 -7.24
C LEU A 122 -14.05 2.48 -8.65
N ASP A 123 -13.54 3.35 -9.52
CA ASP A 123 -14.03 3.52 -10.88
C ASP A 123 -13.16 2.75 -11.89
N PHE A 124 -13.70 1.61 -12.34
CA PHE A 124 -13.13 0.77 -13.41
C PHE A 124 -13.94 0.88 -14.72
N SER A 125 -14.75 1.94 -14.91
CA SER A 125 -15.59 2.08 -16.11
C SER A 125 -14.79 2.02 -17.41
N ALA A 126 -13.54 2.52 -17.38
CA ALA A 126 -12.58 2.45 -18.49
C ALA A 126 -11.66 1.20 -18.45
N SER A 127 -11.73 0.36 -17.40
CA SER A 127 -10.73 -0.69 -17.11
C SER A 127 -11.35 -2.00 -16.65
N LYS A 128 -12.30 -2.52 -17.45
CA LYS A 128 -13.02 -3.76 -17.15
C LYS A 128 -12.09 -4.97 -16.96
N SER A 129 -11.01 -5.07 -17.74
CA SER A 129 -10.03 -6.15 -17.61
C SER A 129 -9.31 -6.11 -16.26
N THR A 130 -8.97 -4.92 -15.77
CA THR A 130 -8.39 -4.72 -14.44
C THR A 130 -9.37 -5.13 -13.35
N LEU A 131 -10.66 -4.77 -13.46
CA LEU A 131 -11.68 -5.24 -12.52
C LEU A 131 -11.79 -6.78 -12.49
N SER A 132 -11.79 -7.42 -13.66
CA SER A 132 -11.80 -8.89 -13.74
C SER A 132 -10.58 -9.52 -13.08
N TYR A 133 -9.40 -8.92 -13.26
CA TYR A 133 -8.17 -9.36 -12.60
C TYR A 133 -8.25 -9.20 -11.07
N LEU A 134 -8.70 -8.05 -10.58
CA LEU A 134 -8.89 -7.82 -9.13
C LEU A 134 -9.87 -8.82 -8.52
N ASN A 135 -10.95 -9.17 -9.22
CA ASN A 135 -11.88 -10.22 -8.79
C ASN A 135 -11.23 -11.62 -8.81
N ARG A 136 -10.26 -11.86 -9.70
CA ARG A 136 -9.54 -13.15 -9.79
C ARG A 136 -8.54 -13.31 -8.67
N ILE A 137 -7.87 -12.25 -8.24
CA ILE A 137 -6.84 -12.32 -7.18
C ILE A 137 -7.42 -12.11 -5.76
N GLY A 138 -8.74 -12.09 -5.58
CA GLY A 138 -9.37 -11.96 -4.25
C GLY A 138 -9.43 -10.54 -3.69
N PHE A 139 -9.03 -9.52 -4.46
CA PHE A 139 -9.07 -8.12 -4.00
C PHE A 139 -10.49 -7.68 -3.63
N ILE A 140 -11.47 -8.06 -4.45
CA ILE A 140 -12.87 -7.64 -4.27
C ILE A 140 -13.50 -8.29 -3.03
N ASP A 141 -13.04 -9.50 -2.67
CA ASP A 141 -13.56 -10.27 -1.54
C ASP A 141 -13.12 -9.68 -0.20
N LEU A 142 -11.95 -9.03 -0.18
CA LEU A 142 -11.40 -8.35 1.01
C LEU A 142 -11.75 -6.87 1.07
N LEU A 143 -12.32 -6.31 0.00
CA LEU A 143 -12.73 -4.92 -0.05
C LEU A 143 -14.00 -4.72 0.77
N HIS A 144 -14.03 -3.70 1.63
CA HIS A 144 -15.20 -3.41 2.45
C HIS A 144 -16.46 -3.28 1.59
N GLU A 145 -17.55 -3.90 2.02
CA GLU A 145 -18.82 -3.97 1.28
C GLU A 145 -19.40 -2.59 0.89
N HIS A 146 -19.18 -1.55 1.70
CA HIS A 146 -19.63 -0.19 1.42
C HIS A 146 -18.79 0.55 0.37
N VAL A 147 -17.63 0.03 -0.03
CA VAL A 147 -16.91 0.61 -1.19
C VAL A 147 -17.75 0.37 -2.44
N GLN A 148 -18.11 1.44 -3.14
CA GLN A 148 -18.82 1.34 -4.41
C GLN A 148 -17.84 0.95 -5.53
N ILE A 149 -18.23 0.00 -6.39
CA ILE A 149 -17.42 -0.40 -7.54
C ILE A 149 -18.17 -0.05 -8.81
N LEU A 150 -17.56 0.78 -9.66
CA LEU A 150 -18.10 1.16 -10.96
C LEU A 150 -17.42 0.36 -12.09
N PRO A 151 -18.16 -0.09 -13.11
CA PRO A 151 -19.59 0.17 -13.30
C PRO A 151 -20.48 -0.69 -12.39
N LYS A 152 -19.97 -1.81 -11.87
CA LYS A 152 -20.70 -2.69 -10.96
C LYS A 152 -19.77 -3.62 -10.19
N ARG A 153 -20.01 -3.82 -8.89
CA ARG A 153 -19.36 -4.89 -8.10
C ARG A 153 -19.68 -6.27 -8.70
N PRO A 154 -18.68 -7.12 -8.97
CA PRO A 154 -18.90 -8.51 -9.36
C PRO A 154 -19.80 -9.24 -8.37
N LYS A 155 -20.77 -10.03 -8.87
CA LYS A 155 -21.71 -10.78 -8.00
C LYS A 155 -21.11 -12.07 -7.44
N ARG A 156 -20.06 -12.60 -8.05
CA ARG A 156 -19.43 -13.87 -7.70
C ARG A 156 -17.93 -13.65 -7.57
N SER A 157 -17.34 -14.21 -6.52
CA SER A 157 -15.90 -14.28 -6.37
C SER A 157 -15.33 -15.27 -7.38
N THR A 158 -14.54 -14.77 -8.32
CA THR A 158 -13.74 -15.65 -9.19
C THR A 158 -12.50 -16.16 -8.49
N ALA A 159 -12.04 -15.51 -7.41
CA ALA A 159 -10.97 -16.02 -6.57
C ALA A 159 -11.39 -17.35 -5.93
N ALA A 160 -12.54 -17.38 -5.24
CA ALA A 160 -13.08 -18.61 -4.65
C ALA A 160 -13.41 -19.69 -5.70
N THR A 161 -13.81 -19.29 -6.91
CA THR A 161 -14.13 -20.24 -7.99
C THR A 161 -12.90 -20.92 -8.58
N TYR A 162 -11.78 -20.21 -8.66
CA TYR A 162 -10.55 -20.67 -9.32
C TYR A 162 -9.37 -20.79 -8.37
N GLU A 163 -9.64 -20.87 -7.08
CA GLU A 163 -8.64 -20.89 -6.01
C GLU A 163 -7.59 -21.97 -6.27
N GLY A 164 -6.31 -21.60 -6.21
CA GLY A 164 -5.21 -22.55 -6.38
C GLY A 164 -5.04 -23.12 -7.80
N ASN A 165 -5.82 -22.68 -8.79
CA ASN A 165 -5.68 -23.15 -10.18
C ASN A 165 -4.48 -22.56 -10.93
N ASN A 166 -3.70 -21.68 -10.30
CA ASN A 166 -2.52 -21.07 -10.90
C ASN A 166 -1.41 -20.96 -9.86
N ASP A 167 -0.37 -21.77 -10.03
CA ASP A 167 0.80 -21.80 -9.16
C ASP A 167 1.55 -20.46 -9.09
N GLY A 168 1.37 -19.57 -10.07
CA GLY A 168 1.90 -18.21 -10.08
C GLY A 168 1.03 -17.18 -9.34
N VAL A 169 -0.06 -17.60 -8.68
CA VAL A 169 -0.96 -16.71 -7.94
C VAL A 169 -1.36 -17.37 -6.63
N VAL A 170 -1.15 -16.65 -5.53
CA VAL A 170 -1.91 -16.88 -4.30
C VAL A 170 -2.86 -15.71 -4.17
N GLU A 171 -4.16 -15.99 -4.30
CA GLU A 171 -5.21 -15.00 -4.11
C GLU A 171 -5.08 -14.36 -2.73
N LEU A 172 -5.44 -13.09 -2.61
CA LEU A 172 -5.36 -12.34 -1.36
C LEU A 172 -6.17 -13.06 -0.28
N ARG A 173 -5.46 -13.57 0.73
CA ARG A 173 -6.00 -14.24 1.90
C ARG A 173 -6.14 -13.26 3.04
N ARG A 174 -7.26 -13.32 3.74
CA ARG A 174 -7.48 -12.57 4.97
C ARG A 174 -6.56 -13.09 6.07
N ILE A 175 -5.93 -12.19 6.81
CA ILE A 175 -5.20 -12.49 8.05
C ILE A 175 -6.09 -12.01 9.19
N ASP A 176 -6.79 -12.93 9.86
CA ASP A 176 -7.55 -12.54 11.04
C ASP A 176 -6.62 -12.19 12.20
N HIS A 177 -6.98 -11.16 12.97
CA HIS A 177 -6.16 -10.66 14.07
C HIS A 177 -6.43 -11.44 15.38
N ILE A 178 -7.53 -12.19 15.44
CA ILE A 178 -7.89 -13.05 16.57
C ILE A 178 -7.45 -14.48 16.31
N ASP A 179 -7.74 -15.00 15.12
CA ASP A 179 -7.44 -16.39 14.73
C ASP A 179 -6.70 -16.41 13.37
N PRO A 180 -5.41 -16.05 13.34
CA PRO A 180 -4.64 -15.97 12.10
C PRO A 180 -4.46 -17.35 11.47
N ASP A 181 -4.69 -17.43 10.15
CA ASP A 181 -4.47 -18.65 9.37
C ASP A 181 -2.96 -18.93 9.21
N ASN A 182 -2.46 -19.88 9.98
CA ASN A 182 -1.04 -20.24 10.01
C ASN A 182 -0.59 -21.05 8.77
N ASP A 183 -1.50 -21.43 7.87
CA ASP A 183 -1.16 -22.11 6.61
C ASP A 183 -0.78 -21.13 5.49
N ILE A 184 -1.08 -19.83 5.64
CA ILE A 184 -0.76 -18.79 4.65
C ILE A 184 0.74 -18.79 4.27
N PRO A 185 1.71 -18.81 5.20
CA PRO A 185 3.13 -18.89 4.85
C PRO A 185 3.49 -20.13 4.03
N THR A 186 2.88 -21.28 4.34
CA THR A 186 3.08 -22.54 3.60
C THR A 186 2.53 -22.46 2.18
N LEU A 187 1.35 -21.85 2.01
CA LEU A 187 0.72 -21.64 0.71
C LEU A 187 1.56 -20.70 -0.17
N LEU A 188 2.00 -19.57 0.38
CA LEU A 188 2.87 -18.61 -0.30
C LEU A 188 4.20 -19.27 -0.71
N ARG A 189 4.82 -20.03 0.20
CA ARG A 189 6.04 -20.80 -0.07
C ARG A 189 5.85 -21.77 -1.22
N ARG A 190 4.77 -22.57 -1.22
CA ARG A 190 4.51 -23.56 -2.27
C ARG A 190 4.41 -22.90 -3.65
N SER A 191 3.62 -21.83 -3.75
CA SER A 191 3.45 -21.05 -4.98
C SER A 191 4.77 -20.40 -5.44
N PHE A 192 5.54 -19.84 -4.49
CA PHE A 192 6.84 -19.28 -4.77
C PHE A 192 7.79 -20.33 -5.36
N VAL A 193 7.94 -21.48 -4.69
CA VAL A 193 8.80 -22.59 -5.11
C VAL A 193 8.37 -23.17 -6.45
N SER A 194 7.07 -23.31 -6.72
CA SER A 194 6.61 -23.75 -8.04
C SER A 194 6.98 -22.79 -9.19
N CYS A 195 7.22 -21.51 -8.89
CA CYS A 195 7.63 -20.52 -9.88
C CYS A 195 9.15 -20.48 -10.13
N VAL A 196 9.96 -20.82 -9.12
CA VAL A 196 11.43 -20.58 -9.16
C VAL A 196 12.30 -21.82 -8.91
N GLY A 197 11.70 -22.92 -8.45
CA GLY A 197 12.36 -24.17 -8.11
C GLY A 197 12.72 -24.34 -6.63
N ASP A 198 13.04 -25.58 -6.25
CA ASP A 198 13.25 -26.01 -4.86
C ASP A 198 14.52 -25.42 -4.20
N SER A 199 15.46 -24.92 -4.99
CA SER A 199 16.71 -24.32 -4.46
C SER A 199 16.47 -23.04 -3.62
N TYR A 200 15.25 -22.50 -3.68
CA TYR A 200 14.82 -21.30 -2.95
C TYR A 200 13.94 -21.60 -1.73
N ASP A 201 13.61 -22.87 -1.51
CA ASP A 201 12.55 -23.30 -0.60
C ASP A 201 12.74 -22.83 0.86
N VAL A 202 13.89 -23.15 1.46
CA VAL A 202 14.22 -22.78 2.85
C VAL A 202 14.24 -21.26 3.04
N ALA A 203 14.77 -20.54 2.05
CA ALA A 203 14.87 -19.09 2.12
C ALA A 203 13.50 -18.41 1.98
N ALA A 204 12.70 -18.84 1.00
CA ALA A 204 11.35 -18.35 0.81
C ALA A 204 10.50 -18.63 2.05
N HIS A 205 10.56 -19.84 2.61
CA HIS A 205 9.85 -20.16 3.85
C HIS A 205 10.26 -19.24 5.00
N THR A 206 11.56 -19.04 5.21
CA THR A 206 12.05 -18.19 6.30
C THR A 206 11.57 -16.76 6.12
N VAL A 207 11.75 -16.17 4.93
CA VAL A 207 11.32 -14.79 4.65
C VAL A 207 9.83 -14.64 4.86
N LEU A 208 9.01 -15.51 4.26
CA LEU A 208 7.56 -15.39 4.26
C LEU A 208 6.97 -15.59 5.65
N SER A 209 7.45 -16.58 6.41
CA SER A 209 7.01 -16.81 7.79
C SER A 209 7.38 -15.64 8.70
N GLU A 210 8.57 -15.07 8.56
CA GLU A 210 9.01 -13.93 9.37
C GLU A 210 8.23 -12.65 9.00
N LEU A 211 7.98 -12.40 7.72
CA LEU A 211 7.15 -11.26 7.29
C LEU A 211 5.70 -11.41 7.77
N TYR A 212 5.15 -12.63 7.72
CA TYR A 212 3.83 -12.94 8.26
C TYR A 212 3.77 -12.70 9.77
N GLY A 213 4.74 -13.25 10.50
CA GLY A 213 4.90 -13.08 11.94
C GLY A 213 4.97 -11.61 12.34
N ASN A 214 5.72 -10.77 11.61
CA ASN A 214 5.78 -9.33 11.91
C ASN A 214 4.41 -8.64 11.82
N VAL A 215 3.56 -9.05 10.88
CA VAL A 215 2.23 -8.47 10.69
C VAL A 215 1.25 -8.99 11.74
N THR A 216 1.31 -10.28 12.10
CA THR A 216 0.45 -10.83 13.16
C THR A 216 0.87 -10.38 14.57
N GLU A 217 2.17 -10.20 14.82
CA GLU A 217 2.72 -9.88 16.15
C GLU A 217 2.88 -8.37 16.41
N HIS A 218 3.11 -7.57 15.37
CA HIS A 218 3.40 -6.12 15.50
C HIS A 218 2.36 -5.22 14.82
N SER A 219 1.15 -5.73 14.58
CA SER A 219 0.04 -4.89 14.15
C SER A 219 -0.67 -4.23 15.32
N GLU A 220 -0.99 -4.96 16.39
CA GLU A 220 -2.07 -4.55 17.32
C GLU A 220 -3.34 -4.11 16.56
N ALA A 221 -3.58 -4.73 15.39
CA ALA A 221 -4.69 -4.38 14.54
C ALA A 221 -6.00 -4.80 15.18
N GLN A 222 -7.01 -3.95 15.02
CA GLN A 222 -8.40 -4.25 15.38
C GLN A 222 -9.20 -4.77 14.18
N THR A 223 -8.56 -4.88 13.01
CA THR A 223 -9.16 -5.34 11.77
C THR A 223 -8.22 -6.30 11.08
N ALA A 224 -8.79 -7.18 10.25
CA ALA A 224 -8.02 -8.18 9.54
C ALA A 224 -7.04 -7.54 8.55
N GLY A 225 -5.85 -8.14 8.47
CA GLY A 225 -4.87 -7.91 7.44
C GLY A 225 -5.10 -8.81 6.22
N PHE A 226 -4.11 -8.88 5.34
CA PHE A 226 -4.13 -9.80 4.21
C PHE A 226 -2.74 -10.12 3.68
N ALA A 227 -2.62 -11.25 2.97
CA ALA A 227 -1.41 -11.61 2.23
C ALA A 227 -1.74 -12.22 0.87
N GLY A 228 -0.83 -12.11 -0.09
CA GLY A 228 -0.99 -12.73 -1.41
C GLY A 228 0.30 -12.70 -2.21
N LEU A 229 0.33 -13.44 -3.32
CA LEU A 229 1.50 -13.58 -4.18
C LEU A 229 1.10 -13.54 -5.65
N GLN A 230 1.92 -12.87 -6.46
CA GLN A 230 1.78 -12.86 -7.90
C GLN A 230 3.14 -12.99 -8.58
N TYR A 231 3.25 -13.98 -9.47
CA TYR A 231 4.36 -14.11 -10.40
C TYR A 231 4.08 -13.31 -11.68
N TYR A 232 4.98 -12.39 -12.00
CA TYR A 232 4.98 -11.59 -13.22
C TYR A 232 5.99 -12.14 -14.23
N ALA A 233 5.66 -13.28 -14.85
CA ALA A 233 6.52 -13.97 -15.82
C ALA A 233 6.91 -13.11 -17.03
N LYS A 234 6.05 -12.14 -17.42
CA LYS A 234 6.30 -11.20 -18.53
C LYS A 234 6.86 -9.86 -18.06
N GLY A 235 7.19 -9.72 -16.78
CA GLY A 235 7.94 -8.58 -16.27
C GLY A 235 9.33 -8.52 -16.90
N ILE A 236 9.93 -7.33 -16.93
CA ILE A 236 11.30 -7.16 -17.42
C ILE A 236 12.11 -6.48 -16.30
N PRO A 237 12.91 -7.25 -15.53
CA PRO A 237 12.99 -8.72 -15.51
C PRO A 237 11.71 -9.39 -14.93
N PRO A 238 11.51 -10.71 -15.18
CA PRO A 238 10.45 -11.47 -14.52
C PRO A 238 10.66 -11.42 -13.00
N HIS A 239 9.57 -11.35 -12.24
CA HIS A 239 9.67 -11.20 -10.79
C HIS A 239 8.43 -11.71 -10.08
N ILE A 240 8.55 -12.00 -8.79
CA ILE A 240 7.46 -12.43 -7.93
C ILE A 240 7.26 -11.40 -6.83
N GLN A 241 6.06 -10.85 -6.73
CA GLN A 241 5.70 -10.01 -5.59
C GLN A 241 4.90 -10.81 -4.60
N THR A 242 5.32 -10.78 -3.34
CA THR A 242 4.52 -11.25 -2.20
C THR A 242 4.20 -10.07 -1.31
N VAL A 243 2.93 -9.86 -1.00
CA VAL A 243 2.48 -8.79 -0.11
C VAL A 243 1.94 -9.37 1.18
N ILE A 244 2.21 -8.70 2.28
CA ILE A 244 1.63 -8.98 3.60
C ILE A 244 1.32 -7.62 4.22
N SER A 245 0.08 -7.43 4.69
CA SER A 245 -0.42 -6.13 5.12
C SER A 245 -1.32 -6.24 6.34
N ASP A 246 -1.23 -5.28 7.25
CA ASP A 246 -2.19 -5.04 8.33
C ASP A 246 -2.67 -3.57 8.34
N ASN A 247 -3.59 -3.26 9.25
CA ASN A 247 -4.11 -1.92 9.52
C ASN A 247 -3.81 -1.45 10.96
N GLY A 248 -2.73 -1.97 11.54
CA GLY A 248 -2.33 -1.75 12.92
C GLY A 248 -1.55 -0.47 13.17
N ARG A 249 -0.86 -0.40 14.33
CA ARG A 249 0.10 0.68 14.65
C ARG A 249 1.39 0.60 13.83
N GLY A 250 1.66 -0.59 13.29
CA GLY A 250 2.83 -0.92 12.50
C GLY A 250 4.13 -1.03 13.30
N ILE A 251 5.18 -1.53 12.66
CA ILE A 251 6.47 -1.86 13.27
C ILE A 251 7.06 -0.67 14.04
N VAL A 252 7.07 0.51 13.44
CA VAL A 252 7.64 1.69 14.12
C VAL A 252 6.72 2.18 15.24
N GLY A 253 5.41 2.17 15.02
CA GLY A 253 4.43 2.58 16.03
C GLY A 253 4.44 1.70 17.29
N THR A 254 4.72 0.40 17.14
CA THR A 254 4.83 -0.54 18.27
C THR A 254 6.19 -0.47 18.97
N LEU A 255 7.27 -0.20 18.23
CA LEU A 255 8.62 -0.15 18.79
C LEU A 255 9.01 1.19 19.42
N MET A 256 8.49 2.33 18.93
CA MET A 256 8.81 3.66 19.48
C MET A 256 8.55 3.81 20.98
N PRO A 257 7.43 3.35 21.54
CA PRO A 257 7.17 3.48 22.96
C PRO A 257 8.18 2.73 23.86
N VAL A 258 8.80 1.66 23.36
CA VAL A 258 9.66 0.76 24.18
C VAL A 258 11.16 0.93 23.91
N VAL A 259 11.55 1.59 22.81
CA VAL A 259 12.96 1.62 22.35
C VAL A 259 13.90 2.26 23.36
N ALA A 260 13.48 3.32 24.06
CA ALA A 260 14.33 4.04 25.00
C ALA A 260 14.66 3.19 26.23
N GLN A 261 13.68 2.41 26.69
CA GLN A 261 13.82 1.54 27.85
C GLN A 261 14.59 0.26 27.51
N ARG A 262 14.27 -0.37 26.37
CA ARG A 262 14.80 -1.70 26.02
C ARG A 262 16.09 -1.66 25.20
N TYR A 263 16.26 -0.64 24.38
CA TYR A 263 17.39 -0.51 23.45
C TYR A 263 18.04 0.89 23.52
N PRO A 264 18.67 1.28 24.66
CA PRO A 264 19.19 2.64 24.84
C PRO A 264 20.25 3.08 23.82
N SER A 265 21.01 2.14 23.25
CA SER A 265 21.95 2.42 22.16
C SER A 265 21.23 2.82 20.87
N VAL A 266 20.17 2.08 20.51
CA VAL A 266 19.29 2.38 19.37
C VAL A 266 18.58 3.71 19.60
N ALA A 267 18.04 3.95 20.80
CA ALA A 267 17.38 5.19 21.17
C ALA A 267 18.28 6.42 20.96
N ARG A 268 19.55 6.34 21.37
CA ARG A 268 20.53 7.41 21.11
C ARG A 268 20.74 7.63 19.61
N LYS A 269 20.91 6.56 18.84
CA LYS A 269 21.11 6.63 17.39
C LYS A 269 19.93 7.29 16.67
N ILE A 270 18.70 6.86 16.96
CA ILE A 270 17.50 7.43 16.32
C ILE A 270 17.26 8.88 16.73
N SER A 271 17.60 9.27 17.98
CA SER A 271 17.44 10.65 18.46
C SER A 271 18.37 11.65 17.77
N ALA A 272 19.50 11.19 17.25
CA ALA A 272 20.43 12.00 16.46
C ALA A 272 20.01 12.16 14.99
N SER A 273 18.99 11.41 14.52
CA SER A 273 18.50 11.46 13.14
C SER A 273 17.44 12.55 12.97
N LYS A 274 17.38 13.16 11.79
CA LYS A 274 16.28 14.04 11.37
C LYS A 274 14.98 13.28 11.09
N GLU A 275 15.08 11.97 10.86
CA GLU A 275 13.97 11.07 10.57
C GLU A 275 14.04 9.84 11.51
N PRO A 276 13.71 10.00 12.81
CA PRO A 276 13.91 8.95 13.80
C PRO A 276 13.18 7.65 13.48
N GLN A 277 11.97 7.75 12.90
CA GLN A 277 11.16 6.60 12.50
C GLN A 277 11.81 5.78 11.38
N VAL A 278 12.38 6.45 10.38
CA VAL A 278 13.12 5.81 9.28
C VAL A 278 14.37 5.14 9.84
N GLU A 279 15.10 5.83 10.73
CA GLU A 279 16.34 5.30 11.32
C GLU A 279 16.08 4.08 12.20
N LEU A 280 14.97 4.06 12.96
CA LEU A 280 14.58 2.86 13.68
C LEU A 280 14.38 1.69 12.71
N LEU A 281 13.60 1.88 11.65
CA LEU A 281 13.27 0.78 10.75
C LEU A 281 14.54 0.24 10.06
N LYS A 282 15.48 1.12 9.68
CA LYS A 282 16.81 0.71 9.19
C LYS A 282 17.57 -0.13 10.21
N GLU A 283 17.52 0.24 11.49
CA GLU A 283 18.16 -0.51 12.56
C GLU A 283 17.53 -1.91 12.74
N VAL A 284 16.20 -1.99 12.67
CA VAL A 284 15.46 -3.27 12.71
C VAL A 284 15.92 -4.20 11.58
N PHE A 285 16.08 -3.67 10.36
CA PHE A 285 16.59 -4.44 9.22
C PHE A 285 18.08 -4.80 9.35
N SER A 286 18.91 -3.92 9.91
CA SER A 286 20.37 -4.09 9.92
C SER A 286 20.84 -4.98 11.07
N THR A 287 20.38 -4.69 12.28
CA THR A 287 20.90 -5.28 13.51
C THR A 287 20.07 -6.48 13.93
N GLY A 288 18.75 -6.45 13.69
CA GLY A 288 17.80 -7.43 14.22
C GLY A 288 17.80 -7.47 15.75
N GLY A 289 17.01 -8.37 16.34
CA GLY A 289 16.88 -8.51 17.80
C GLY A 289 16.06 -7.40 18.47
N ILE A 290 15.37 -6.56 17.69
CA ILE A 290 14.56 -5.45 18.18
C ILE A 290 13.09 -5.87 18.12
N SER A 291 12.44 -6.00 19.27
CA SER A 291 11.03 -6.40 19.39
C SER A 291 10.34 -5.74 20.58
N GLN A 292 9.02 -5.63 20.52
CA GLN A 292 8.16 -5.24 21.63
C GLN A 292 8.01 -6.35 22.68
N VAL A 293 8.26 -7.61 22.31
CA VAL A 293 8.16 -8.79 23.21
C VAL A 293 9.55 -9.13 23.75
N ASP A 294 9.64 -9.40 25.06
CA ASP A 294 10.91 -9.72 25.73
C ASP A 294 11.15 -11.24 25.73
N GLU A 295 11.44 -11.79 24.55
CA GLU A 295 11.70 -13.23 24.34
C GLU A 295 12.99 -13.45 23.54
N SER A 296 13.79 -14.42 23.99
CA SER A 296 15.02 -14.87 23.31
C SER A 296 14.73 -15.28 21.87
N GLY A 297 15.40 -14.66 20.89
CA GLY A 297 15.30 -14.98 19.46
C GLY A 297 14.30 -14.13 18.66
N ARG A 298 13.50 -13.26 19.30
CA ARG A 298 12.58 -12.34 18.61
C ARG A 298 13.31 -11.18 17.92
N GLY A 299 12.64 -10.55 16.94
CA GLY A 299 13.15 -9.38 16.22
C GLY A 299 14.24 -9.68 15.19
N LEU A 300 14.54 -10.96 14.93
CA LEU A 300 15.52 -11.37 13.90
C LEU A 300 14.92 -11.47 12.50
N GLY A 301 13.58 -11.48 12.38
CA GLY A 301 12.88 -11.76 11.14
C GLY A 301 13.25 -10.85 9.99
N LEU A 302 13.12 -9.54 10.15
CA LEU A 302 13.43 -8.58 9.08
C LEU A 302 14.91 -8.61 8.66
N LYS A 303 15.83 -8.83 9.61
CA LYS A 303 17.24 -9.02 9.32
C LYS A 303 17.50 -10.29 8.53
N ARG A 304 16.93 -11.43 8.96
CA ARG A 304 17.06 -12.72 8.26
C ARG A 304 16.45 -12.65 6.87
N SER A 305 15.25 -12.08 6.75
CA SER A 305 14.58 -11.85 5.46
C SER A 305 15.46 -11.03 4.53
N GLY A 306 16.15 -10.02 5.05
CA GLY A 306 17.14 -9.28 4.30
C GLY A 306 18.38 -10.10 3.90
N GLN A 307 18.96 -10.88 4.81
CA GLN A 307 20.11 -11.74 4.48
C GLN A 307 19.77 -12.72 3.34
N PHE A 308 18.55 -13.25 3.32
CA PHE A 308 18.06 -14.05 2.19
C PHE A 308 17.82 -13.22 0.94
N ALA A 309 17.28 -11.99 1.05
CA ALA A 309 17.16 -11.07 -0.08
C ALA A 309 18.50 -10.81 -0.80
N THR A 310 19.61 -10.82 -0.07
CA THR A 310 20.98 -10.75 -0.63
C THR A 310 21.28 -11.85 -1.63
N LYS A 311 20.95 -13.08 -1.26
CA LYS A 311 21.27 -14.27 -2.07
C LYS A 311 20.51 -14.29 -3.39
N TYR A 312 19.45 -13.49 -3.49
CA TYR A 312 18.47 -13.63 -4.56
C TYR A 312 17.98 -12.30 -5.17
N ASN A 313 18.78 -11.24 -5.04
CA ASN A 313 18.50 -9.91 -5.62
C ASN A 313 17.08 -9.38 -5.29
N ALA A 314 16.56 -9.73 -4.11
CA ALA A 314 15.21 -9.35 -3.72
C ALA A 314 15.19 -7.94 -3.12
N ILE A 315 14.04 -7.28 -3.27
CA ILE A 315 13.77 -5.94 -2.78
C ILE A 315 12.67 -6.06 -1.73
N ILE A 316 12.91 -5.53 -0.54
CA ILE A 316 11.90 -5.49 0.53
C ILE A 316 11.44 -4.04 0.66
N SER A 317 10.18 -3.79 0.36
CA SER A 317 9.53 -2.50 0.57
C SER A 317 8.61 -2.59 1.77
N VAL A 318 8.78 -1.67 2.72
CA VAL A 318 7.93 -1.56 3.91
C VAL A 318 7.33 -0.17 3.95
N ARG A 319 6.02 -0.11 3.78
CA ARG A 319 5.22 1.10 3.99
C ARG A 319 4.76 1.14 5.44
N GLN A 320 5.14 2.20 6.14
CA GLN A 320 4.62 2.61 7.45
C GLN A 320 3.71 3.83 7.26
N GLU A 321 3.08 4.34 8.32
CA GLU A 321 1.95 5.27 8.24
C GLU A 321 2.09 6.45 7.24
N THR A 322 3.24 7.13 7.24
CA THR A 322 3.51 8.31 6.41
C THR A 322 4.85 8.24 5.67
N PHE A 323 5.49 7.07 5.63
CA PHE A 323 6.76 6.89 4.94
C PHE A 323 6.94 5.46 4.44
N ALA A 324 7.78 5.29 3.44
CA ALA A 324 8.19 3.98 2.94
C ALA A 324 9.71 3.83 3.04
N LEU A 325 10.17 2.63 3.39
CA LEU A 325 11.57 2.22 3.33
C LEU A 325 11.69 1.06 2.37
N THR A 326 12.63 1.17 1.43
CA THR A 326 13.01 0.08 0.53
C THR A 326 14.42 -0.37 0.89
N ALA A 327 14.55 -1.64 1.25
CA ALA A 327 15.80 -2.30 1.52
C ALA A 327 16.18 -3.18 0.32
N LYS A 328 17.36 -2.92 -0.25
CA LYS A 328 17.92 -3.71 -1.35
C LYS A 328 19.34 -4.13 -1.00
N TYR A 329 19.65 -5.40 -1.21
CA TYR A 329 21.01 -5.88 -1.03
C TYR A 329 21.82 -5.73 -2.31
N LYS A 330 23.04 -5.20 -2.18
CA LYS A 330 24.05 -5.10 -3.23
C LYS A 330 25.31 -5.82 -2.75
N GLY A 331 25.46 -7.08 -3.14
CA GLY A 331 26.47 -7.96 -2.54
C GLY A 331 26.22 -8.10 -1.03
N SER A 332 27.25 -8.05 -0.20
CA SER A 332 27.11 -8.17 1.27
C SER A 332 26.57 -6.92 1.98
N LYS A 333 26.31 -5.82 1.26
CA LYS A 333 25.84 -4.56 1.85
C LYS A 333 24.34 -4.36 1.64
N LEU A 334 23.68 -3.95 2.72
CA LEU A 334 22.29 -3.51 2.71
C LEU A 334 22.23 -2.02 2.37
N ASP A 335 21.56 -1.70 1.26
CA ASP A 335 21.30 -0.35 0.79
C ASP A 335 19.84 0.01 1.10
N PHE A 336 19.62 1.24 1.55
CA PHE A 336 18.30 1.72 1.94
C PHE A 336 17.94 2.98 1.17
N THR A 337 16.80 2.95 0.50
CA THR A 337 16.12 4.16 0.02
C THR A 337 14.85 4.35 0.80
N HIS A 338 14.40 5.60 0.97
CA HIS A 338 13.17 5.89 1.69
C HIS A 338 12.49 7.12 1.10
N ARG A 339 11.20 7.23 1.36
CA ARG A 339 10.37 8.39 1.04
C ARG A 339 9.56 8.75 2.27
N THR A 340 9.68 9.99 2.73
CA THR A 340 8.89 10.56 3.83
C THR A 340 7.81 11.50 3.29
N ASN A 341 6.93 11.99 4.17
CA ASN A 341 5.80 12.86 3.83
C ASN A 341 4.83 12.24 2.82
N LEU A 342 4.66 10.91 2.88
CA LEU A 342 3.65 10.21 2.09
C LEU A 342 2.25 10.46 2.67
N ALA A 343 1.22 10.30 1.83
CA ALA A 343 -0.17 10.33 2.28
C ALA A 343 -0.39 9.29 3.40
N ARG A 344 -1.29 9.56 4.35
CA ARG A 344 -1.47 8.64 5.46
C ARG A 344 -2.13 7.34 4.99
N ILE A 345 -1.56 6.20 5.38
CA ILE A 345 -2.15 4.86 5.28
C ILE A 345 -1.73 4.11 6.53
N ALA A 346 -2.66 3.77 7.42
CA ALA A 346 -2.34 3.11 8.69
C ALA A 346 -1.86 1.66 8.48
N GLY A 347 -1.11 1.13 9.44
CA GLY A 347 -0.60 -0.24 9.41
C GLY A 347 0.80 -0.39 8.80
N THR A 348 1.19 -1.65 8.64
CA THR A 348 2.39 -2.04 7.89
C THR A 348 1.98 -2.73 6.60
N HIS A 349 2.54 -2.27 5.48
CA HIS A 349 2.37 -2.95 4.19
C HIS A 349 3.74 -3.35 3.66
N ILE A 350 4.02 -4.65 3.69
CA ILE A 350 5.28 -5.22 3.23
C ILE A 350 5.08 -5.79 1.83
N CYS A 351 6.01 -5.49 0.94
CA CYS A 351 6.17 -6.17 -0.32
C CYS A 351 7.57 -6.78 -0.39
N PHE A 352 7.62 -8.09 -0.64
CA PHE A 352 8.83 -8.80 -1.01
C PHE A 352 8.80 -9.01 -2.52
N ASP A 353 9.65 -8.28 -3.24
CA ASP A 353 9.75 -8.34 -4.70
C ASP A 353 11.03 -9.11 -5.09
N PHE A 354 10.83 -10.30 -5.63
CA PHE A 354 11.87 -11.24 -5.99
C PHE A 354 12.14 -11.18 -7.48
N VAL A 355 13.27 -10.58 -7.86
CA VAL A 355 13.66 -10.42 -9.25
C VAL A 355 14.37 -11.69 -9.76
N LEU A 356 13.82 -12.30 -10.82
CA LEU A 356 14.41 -13.45 -11.50
C LEU A 356 15.43 -12.96 -12.53
N ASP A 357 16.70 -13.29 -12.30
CA ASP A 357 17.75 -13.01 -13.26
C ASP A 357 17.62 -13.97 -14.46
N GLN A 358 17.66 -13.45 -15.70
CA GLN A 358 17.66 -14.29 -16.91
C GLN A 358 18.99 -15.04 -17.12
N SER A 359 19.95 -14.85 -16.22
CA SER A 359 21.33 -15.35 -16.29
C SER A 359 21.60 -16.56 -15.40
N ALA A 360 20.63 -17.04 -14.61
CA ALA A 360 20.78 -18.34 -13.97
C ALA A 360 20.70 -19.43 -15.06
N PRO A 361 21.76 -20.24 -15.27
CA PRO A 361 21.65 -21.34 -16.21
C PRO A 361 20.51 -22.26 -15.76
N PRO A 362 19.74 -22.86 -16.69
CA PRO A 362 18.88 -23.97 -16.33
C PRO A 362 19.77 -25.04 -15.66
N ALA A 363 19.25 -25.57 -14.55
CA ALA A 363 19.92 -26.61 -13.75
C ALA A 363 20.39 -27.79 -14.61
#